data_AF-A0A1E5WAN5-F1
#
_entry.id   AF-A0A1E5WAN5-F1
#
_cell.length_a   1.000
_cell.length_b   1.000
_cell.length_c   1.000
_cell.angle_alpha   90.00
_cell.angle_beta   90.00
_cell.angle_gamma   90.00
#
_symmetry.space_group_name_H-M   'P 1'
#
loop_
_entity.id
_entity.type
_entity.pdbx_description
1 polymer ?
#
loop_
_entity_poly.entity_id
_entity_poly.type
_entity_poly.pdbx_seq_one_letter_code
_entity_poly.pdbx_strand_id
1 'polypeptide(L)'
;MVICFFAGTGQRKESFWARIHASYHKKKDSGHPTCTQKSLSGRWDFIKDQVSKFAGHLRQVRMEHRSGEGPDNEAALKDVPKWRELENAKAGTPACEEQPDADDVSASNEAASRAQKRPMGRDSAKESQKRASSSSASQSEEYMSRMSDMCLQRTVFWSEANGEMNQRLDLLVQLEHEKTEIQRKNAASLEKQATSLEKQVLMEESKEEDRILAINLETLNPLQRAVMERKQKAIYARWCRDE
;
A
#
# COMPACT_ATOMS: atom_id res chain seq x y z
N MET A 1 9.49 37.23 -2.10
CA MET A 1 9.87 36.00 -1.39
C MET A 1 8.61 35.44 -0.73
N VAL A 2 8.00 34.40 -1.30
CA VAL A 2 6.72 33.84 -0.79
C VAL A 2 7.03 32.96 0.41
N ILE A 3 6.57 33.34 1.59
CA ILE A 3 6.79 32.59 2.83
C ILE A 3 5.72 31.51 2.93
N CYS A 4 6.10 30.26 2.69
CA CYS A 4 5.19 29.13 2.86
C CYS A 4 5.22 28.62 4.32
N PHE A 5 4.06 28.62 4.95
CA PHE A 5 3.84 28.05 6.29
C PHE A 5 3.32 26.62 6.19
N PHE A 6 3.61 25.80 7.20
CA PHE A 6 2.96 24.50 7.35
C PHE A 6 1.52 24.71 7.84
N ALA A 7 0.54 24.12 7.16
CA ALA A 7 -0.87 24.25 7.54
C ALA A 7 -1.09 23.69 8.96
N GLY A 8 -1.60 24.53 9.86
CA GLY A 8 -2.02 24.15 11.21
C GLY A 8 -1.05 24.44 12.37
N THR A 9 0.20 24.83 12.13
CA THR A 9 1.18 25.07 13.22
C THR A 9 1.84 26.45 13.22
N GLY A 10 1.55 27.31 12.24
CA GLY A 10 2.15 28.65 12.13
C GLY A 10 3.67 28.65 11.92
N GLN A 11 4.29 27.47 11.75
CA GLN A 11 5.73 27.33 11.59
C GLN A 11 6.14 27.53 10.13
N ARG A 12 7.19 28.33 9.89
CA ARG A 12 7.79 28.48 8.56
C ARG A 12 8.28 27.11 8.08
N LYS A 13 7.84 26.68 6.88
CA LYS A 13 8.20 25.36 6.29
C LYS A 13 9.72 25.19 6.25
N GLU A 14 10.44 26.25 5.94
CA GLU A 14 11.91 26.26 5.90
C GLU A 14 12.56 25.97 7.25
N SER A 15 12.11 26.63 8.32
CA SER A 15 12.66 26.45 9.68
C SER A 15 12.37 25.06 10.23
N PHE A 16 11.24 24.45 9.85
CA PHE A 16 10.94 23.06 10.18
C PHE A 16 11.94 22.10 9.53
N TRP A 17 12.08 22.20 8.20
CA TRP A 17 12.96 21.31 7.46
C TRP A 17 14.44 21.50 7.79
N ALA A 18 14.86 22.71 8.18
CA ALA A 18 16.21 22.96 8.69
C ALA A 18 16.52 22.14 9.95
N ARG A 19 15.57 22.05 10.91
CA ARG A 19 15.72 21.22 12.12
C ARG A 19 15.77 19.73 11.79
N ILE A 20 14.92 19.28 10.87
CA ILE A 20 14.88 17.88 10.40
C ILE A 20 16.18 17.53 9.68
N HIS A 21 16.70 18.43 8.83
CA HIS A 21 17.96 18.26 8.12
C HIS A 21 19.15 18.14 9.07
N ALA A 22 19.25 19.02 10.08
CA ALA A 22 20.29 18.94 11.11
C ALA A 22 20.21 17.64 11.92
N SER A 23 18.99 17.23 12.28
CA SER A 23 18.76 15.97 13.01
C SER A 23 19.08 14.73 12.17
N TYR A 24 18.82 14.77 10.86
CA TYR A 24 19.10 13.70 9.92
C TYR A 24 20.60 13.45 9.75
N HIS A 25 21.40 14.52 9.66
CA HIS A 25 22.86 14.41 9.53
C HIS A 25 23.54 14.04 10.85
N LYS A 26 22.98 14.44 12.01
CA LYS A 26 23.52 14.07 13.33
C LYS A 26 23.49 12.56 13.60
N LYS A 27 22.53 11.84 13.02
CA LYS A 27 22.30 10.40 13.27
C LYS A 27 22.91 9.49 12.20
N LYS A 28 23.53 10.05 11.16
CA LYS A 28 24.08 9.28 10.05
C LYS A 28 25.61 9.36 10.00
N ASP A 29 26.19 8.19 9.88
CA ASP A 29 27.59 7.88 9.64
C ASP A 29 28.01 8.23 8.19
N SER A 30 29.30 8.52 8.02
CA SER A 30 29.94 9.21 6.89
C SER A 30 29.79 8.56 5.50
N GLY A 31 29.13 7.40 5.40
CA GLY A 31 28.87 6.67 4.15
C GLY A 31 27.57 7.06 3.44
N HIS A 32 26.74 7.93 4.02
CA HIS A 32 25.46 8.32 3.42
C HIS A 32 25.57 9.59 2.56
N PRO A 33 24.91 9.63 1.39
CA PRO A 33 24.94 10.80 0.51
C PRO A 33 24.32 12.02 1.20
N THR A 34 25.01 13.15 1.11
CA THR A 34 24.56 14.45 1.66
C THR A 34 23.19 14.81 1.08
N CYS A 35 22.15 14.76 1.92
CA CYS A 35 20.81 15.14 1.51
C CYS A 35 20.60 16.63 1.72
N THR A 36 20.03 17.33 0.74
CA THR A 36 19.62 18.73 0.90
C THR A 36 18.26 18.83 1.59
N GLN A 37 17.98 19.97 2.22
CA GLN A 37 16.69 20.25 2.84
C GLN A 37 15.50 20.06 1.89
N LYS A 38 15.67 20.48 0.61
CA LYS A 38 14.64 20.34 -0.43
C LYS A 38 14.38 18.87 -0.78
N SER A 39 15.42 18.04 -0.82
CA SER A 39 15.31 16.60 -1.08
C SER A 39 14.48 15.89 -0.01
N LEU A 40 14.75 16.17 1.27
CA LEU A 40 13.99 15.61 2.39
C LEU A 40 12.51 16.02 2.36
N SER A 41 12.24 17.31 2.10
CA SER A 41 10.86 17.79 1.97
C SER A 41 10.14 17.13 0.79
N GLY A 42 10.78 17.04 -0.38
CA GLY A 42 10.17 16.44 -1.57
C GLY A 42 9.91 14.95 -1.40
N ARG A 43 10.84 14.23 -0.77
CA ARG A 43 10.65 12.80 -0.47
C ARG A 43 9.50 12.58 0.51
N TRP A 44 9.37 13.44 1.52
CA TRP A 44 8.24 13.40 2.44
C TRP A 44 6.91 13.71 1.75
N ASP A 45 6.86 14.73 0.91
CA ASP A 45 5.65 15.09 0.15
C ASP A 45 5.23 13.93 -0.76
N PHE A 46 6.18 13.25 -1.41
CA PHE A 46 5.91 12.02 -2.18
C PHE A 46 5.37 10.88 -1.31
N ILE A 47 6.01 10.58 -0.17
CA ILE A 47 5.54 9.53 0.75
C ILE A 47 4.12 9.84 1.23
N LYS A 48 3.86 11.09 1.61
CA LYS A 48 2.54 11.55 2.06
C LYS A 48 1.47 11.36 0.98
N ASP A 49 1.79 11.67 -0.28
CA ASP A 49 0.89 11.44 -1.42
C ASP A 49 0.59 9.94 -1.60
N GLN A 50 1.62 9.08 -1.58
CA GLN A 50 1.44 7.63 -1.70
C GLN A 50 0.61 7.05 -0.56
N VAL A 51 0.85 7.48 0.69
CA VAL A 51 0.05 7.08 1.85
C VAL A 51 -1.40 7.54 1.72
N SER A 52 -1.63 8.74 1.19
CA SER A 52 -2.99 9.26 0.97
C SER A 52 -3.75 8.46 -0.09
N LYS A 53 -3.08 8.08 -1.19
CA LYS A 53 -3.62 7.19 -2.22
C LYS A 53 -3.94 5.81 -1.66
N PHE A 54 -3.01 5.22 -0.91
CA PHE A 54 -3.20 3.95 -0.25
C PHE A 54 -4.39 3.99 0.73
N ALA A 55 -4.50 5.02 1.56
CA ALA A 55 -5.64 5.19 2.45
C ALA A 55 -6.98 5.37 1.71
N GLY A 56 -6.94 5.97 0.51
CA GLY A 56 -8.06 6.01 -0.43
C GLY A 56 -8.50 4.60 -0.86
N HIS A 57 -7.58 3.84 -1.45
CA HIS A 57 -7.85 2.46 -1.88
C HIS A 57 -8.29 1.55 -0.73
N LEU A 58 -7.65 1.65 0.44
CA LEU A 58 -8.04 0.88 1.62
C LEU A 58 -9.47 1.20 2.08
N ARG A 59 -9.89 2.48 2.01
CA ARG A 59 -11.29 2.85 2.28
C ARG A 59 -12.23 2.28 1.23
N GLN A 60 -11.85 2.33 -0.04
CA GLN A 60 -12.66 1.78 -1.13
C GLN A 60 -12.88 0.27 -0.96
N VAL A 61 -11.81 -0.51 -0.73
CA VAL A 61 -11.91 -1.96 -0.46
C VAL A 61 -12.81 -2.24 0.75
N ARG A 62 -12.65 -1.48 1.84
CA ARG A 62 -13.54 -1.61 3.02
C ARG A 62 -15.00 -1.32 2.74
N MET A 63 -15.31 -0.44 1.78
CA MET A 63 -16.68 -0.10 1.40
C MET A 63 -17.24 -1.09 0.37
N GLU A 64 -16.41 -1.64 -0.51
CA GLU A 64 -16.78 -2.70 -1.45
C GLU A 64 -17.14 -4.01 -0.73
N HIS A 65 -16.37 -4.41 0.31
CA HIS A 65 -16.75 -5.53 1.17
C HIS A 65 -18.05 -5.29 1.97
N ARG A 66 -18.45 -4.03 2.17
CA ARG A 66 -19.73 -3.68 2.79
C ARG A 66 -20.88 -3.66 1.76
N SER A 67 -20.56 -3.51 0.47
CA SER A 67 -21.52 -3.58 -0.63
C SER A 67 -21.50 -4.98 -1.24
N GLY A 68 -21.78 -5.99 -0.41
CA GLY A 68 -21.73 -7.40 -0.77
C GLY A 68 -22.10 -8.37 0.35
N GLU A 69 -22.01 -7.94 1.62
CA GLU A 69 -22.66 -8.64 2.75
C GLU A 69 -24.15 -8.25 2.84
N GLY A 70 -24.91 -8.66 1.82
CA GLY A 70 -26.30 -9.06 2.05
C GLY A 70 -26.28 -10.39 2.82
N PRO A 71 -27.10 -10.58 3.86
CA PRO A 71 -27.05 -11.78 4.67
C PRO A 71 -27.64 -12.97 3.90
N ASP A 72 -26.82 -13.66 3.11
CA ASP A 72 -27.07 -15.05 2.73
C ASP A 72 -26.72 -15.96 3.92
N ASN A 73 -27.47 -15.80 5.00
CA ASN A 73 -27.65 -16.78 6.05
C ASN A 73 -29.13 -16.82 6.46
N GLU A 74 -30.01 -17.01 5.48
CA GLU A 74 -31.47 -17.22 5.62
C GLU A 74 -31.86 -18.50 6.40
N ALA A 75 -30.93 -19.08 7.18
CA ALA A 75 -31.21 -20.21 8.06
C ALA A 75 -31.03 -19.91 9.57
N ALA A 76 -30.52 -18.74 9.98
CA ALA A 76 -30.15 -18.50 11.39
C ALA A 76 -30.80 -17.28 12.09
N LEU A 77 -31.67 -16.50 11.43
CA LEU A 77 -32.26 -15.27 12.00
C LEU A 77 -33.80 -15.26 12.09
N LYS A 78 -34.46 -16.43 12.08
CA LYS A 78 -35.93 -16.51 12.27
C LYS A 78 -36.40 -16.16 13.70
N ASP A 79 -35.50 -15.98 14.66
CA ASP A 79 -35.83 -15.76 16.08
C ASP A 79 -35.31 -14.45 16.70
N VAL A 80 -35.20 -13.37 15.92
CA VAL A 80 -34.90 -12.04 16.50
C VAL A 80 -36.17 -11.15 16.46
N PRO A 81 -36.71 -10.75 17.63
CA PRO A 81 -38.00 -10.06 17.69
C PRO A 81 -37.92 -8.62 17.13
N LYS A 82 -38.85 -8.36 16.21
CA LYS A 82 -39.00 -7.18 15.35
C LYS A 82 -39.59 -5.98 16.11
N TRP A 83 -38.84 -5.33 17.00
CA TRP A 83 -39.34 -4.12 17.71
C TRP A 83 -38.34 -2.96 17.85
N ARG A 84 -37.14 -3.04 17.27
CA ARG A 84 -36.12 -1.96 17.35
C ARG A 84 -36.27 -0.81 16.34
N GLU A 85 -37.35 -0.78 15.56
CA GLU A 85 -37.60 0.29 14.57
C GLU A 85 -38.50 1.44 15.10
N LEU A 86 -39.06 1.33 16.31
CA LEU A 86 -39.98 2.35 16.84
C LEU A 86 -39.31 3.46 17.67
N GLU A 87 -38.01 3.40 17.92
CA GLU A 87 -37.30 4.35 18.79
C GLU A 87 -36.79 5.63 18.09
N ASN A 88 -36.82 5.69 16.75
CA ASN A 88 -36.32 6.84 15.98
C ASN A 88 -37.41 7.80 15.48
N ALA A 89 -38.69 7.57 15.81
CA ALA A 89 -39.81 8.39 15.33
C ALA A 89 -40.31 9.44 16.34
N LYS A 90 -39.58 9.71 17.44
CA LYS A 90 -40.04 10.60 18.51
C LYS A 90 -38.97 11.56 19.02
N ALA A 91 -38.66 12.59 18.24
CA ALA A 91 -38.15 13.91 18.66
C ALA A 91 -37.72 14.67 17.39
N GLY A 92 -38.22 15.84 16.99
CA GLY A 92 -39.15 16.81 17.55
C GLY A 92 -38.95 18.10 16.73
N THR A 93 -40.02 18.64 16.15
CA THR A 93 -40.07 20.00 15.57
C THR A 93 -40.72 20.94 16.59
N PRO A 94 -40.24 22.19 16.74
CA PRO A 94 -41.11 23.37 16.56
C PRO A 94 -40.36 24.54 15.84
N ALA A 95 -40.92 25.20 14.81
CA ALA A 95 -41.71 26.47 14.83
C ALA A 95 -40.92 27.70 15.34
N CYS A 96 -40.99 28.95 14.87
CA CYS A 96 -41.63 29.75 13.79
C CYS A 96 -41.13 31.21 14.03
N GLU A 97 -40.87 32.07 13.03
CA GLU A 97 -40.87 33.56 13.23
C GLU A 97 -40.97 34.34 11.89
N GLU A 98 -41.58 35.53 11.98
CA GLU A 98 -42.38 36.29 11.00
C GLU A 98 -41.67 37.20 9.95
N GLN A 99 -42.49 37.61 8.98
CA GLN A 99 -42.48 38.64 7.89
C GLN A 99 -41.97 40.09 8.26
N PRO A 100 -41.87 41.13 7.37
CA PRO A 100 -42.75 41.46 6.20
C PRO A 100 -42.20 42.27 4.96
N ASP A 101 -43.13 42.56 4.01
CA ASP A 101 -43.29 43.70 3.04
C ASP A 101 -42.40 43.86 1.77
N ALA A 102 -42.80 44.36 0.57
CA ALA A 102 -44.07 44.86 -0.03
C ALA A 102 -43.99 45.02 -1.60
N ASP A 103 -45.16 45.31 -2.23
CA ASP A 103 -45.49 45.98 -3.54
C ASP A 103 -45.53 45.16 -4.86
N ASP A 104 -46.46 45.30 -5.83
CA ASP A 104 -47.49 46.32 -6.18
C ASP A 104 -48.60 45.72 -7.11
N VAL A 105 -49.73 46.43 -7.24
CA VAL A 105 -51.08 46.10 -7.75
C VAL A 105 -51.27 46.35 -9.27
N SER A 106 -52.15 45.60 -9.99
CA SER A 106 -53.19 46.20 -10.88
C SER A 106 -54.21 45.23 -11.53
N ALA A 107 -55.48 45.44 -11.15
CA ALA A 107 -56.72 45.53 -11.96
C ALA A 107 -57.34 44.34 -12.73
N SER A 108 -58.43 43.82 -12.15
CA SER A 108 -59.77 43.47 -12.67
C SER A 108 -60.03 43.23 -14.17
N ASN A 109 -60.74 42.14 -14.51
CA ASN A 109 -62.16 42.24 -14.93
C ASN A 109 -62.95 40.92 -14.85
N GLU A 110 -64.25 41.06 -14.62
CA GLU A 110 -65.28 40.09 -14.22
C GLU A 110 -65.96 39.32 -15.38
N ALA A 111 -66.71 38.27 -15.00
CA ALA A 111 -67.79 37.58 -15.72
C ALA A 111 -67.51 36.66 -16.94
N ALA A 112 -67.72 35.35 -16.76
CA ALA A 112 -68.91 34.62 -17.28
C ALA A 112 -68.65 33.11 -17.51
N SER A 113 -69.39 32.28 -16.77
CA SER A 113 -69.48 30.83 -16.92
C SER A 113 -69.97 30.39 -18.31
N ARG A 114 -69.25 29.47 -18.96
CA ARG A 114 -69.80 28.63 -20.05
C ARG A 114 -69.40 27.17 -19.84
N ALA A 115 -70.39 26.32 -19.59
CA ALA A 115 -70.25 24.89 -19.37
C ALA A 115 -69.47 24.20 -20.50
N GLN A 116 -68.30 23.63 -20.18
CA GLN A 116 -67.55 22.74 -21.06
C GLN A 116 -67.63 21.31 -20.51
N LYS A 117 -68.26 20.40 -21.29
CA LYS A 117 -68.34 18.97 -20.99
C LYS A 117 -66.91 18.40 -20.92
N ARG A 118 -66.65 17.56 -19.90
CA ARG A 118 -65.35 16.89 -19.72
C ARG A 118 -65.03 16.02 -20.95
N PRO A 119 -63.82 16.11 -21.53
CA PRO A 119 -63.43 15.34 -22.72
C PRO A 119 -63.35 13.83 -22.43
N MET A 120 -63.52 13.02 -23.48
CA MET A 120 -63.48 11.55 -23.44
C MET A 120 -62.28 11.01 -22.64
N GLY A 121 -62.55 10.01 -21.81
CA GLY A 121 -61.63 9.46 -20.82
C GLY A 121 -60.48 8.62 -21.39
N ARG A 122 -59.41 8.58 -20.59
CA ARG A 122 -58.07 7.99 -20.76
C ARG A 122 -58.01 6.50 -21.15
N ASP A 123 -59.11 5.77 -21.10
CA ASP A 123 -59.08 4.31 -21.26
C ASP A 123 -59.08 3.87 -22.73
N SER A 124 -59.74 4.62 -23.63
CA SER A 124 -59.73 4.28 -25.07
C SER A 124 -58.38 4.55 -25.74
N ALA A 125 -57.61 5.53 -25.25
CA ALA A 125 -56.27 5.83 -25.74
C ALA A 125 -55.22 4.81 -25.25
N LYS A 126 -55.47 4.13 -24.13
CA LYS A 126 -54.57 3.09 -23.59
C LYS A 126 -54.73 1.76 -24.32
N GLU A 127 -55.92 1.48 -24.85
CA GLU A 127 -56.20 0.23 -25.58
C GLU A 127 -55.59 0.21 -26.99
N SER A 128 -55.57 1.35 -27.69
CA SER A 128 -54.89 1.46 -28.99
C SER A 128 -53.37 1.37 -28.87
N GLN A 129 -52.79 1.87 -27.76
CA GLN A 129 -51.36 1.76 -27.49
C GLN A 129 -50.91 0.31 -27.25
N LYS A 130 -51.75 -0.52 -26.62
CA LYS A 130 -51.45 -1.95 -26.39
C LYS A 130 -51.37 -2.78 -27.67
N ARG A 131 -52.13 -2.42 -28.72
CA ARG A 131 -52.09 -3.14 -30.00
C ARG A 131 -50.92 -2.74 -30.90
N ALA A 132 -50.30 -1.58 -30.67
CA ALA A 132 -49.11 -1.15 -31.38
C ALA A 132 -47.80 -1.68 -30.76
N SER A 133 -47.80 -2.11 -29.49
CA SER A 133 -46.61 -2.58 -28.79
C SER A 133 -46.10 -3.96 -29.25
N SER A 134 -46.90 -4.73 -29.99
CA SER A 134 -46.52 -6.08 -30.44
C SER A 134 -45.43 -6.11 -31.51
N SER A 135 -45.08 -4.96 -32.10
CA SER A 135 -43.97 -4.79 -33.05
C SER A 135 -42.63 -4.40 -32.38
N SER A 136 -42.61 -4.23 -31.05
CA SER A 136 -41.43 -3.76 -30.29
C SER A 136 -40.68 -4.87 -29.55
N ALA A 137 -41.21 -6.10 -29.52
CA ALA A 137 -40.56 -7.24 -28.86
C ALA A 137 -39.17 -7.56 -29.46
N SER A 138 -39.02 -7.44 -30.79
CA SER A 138 -37.75 -7.64 -31.49
C SER A 138 -36.68 -6.61 -31.12
N GLN A 139 -37.07 -5.38 -30.77
CA GLN A 139 -36.14 -4.32 -30.35
C GLN A 139 -35.62 -4.53 -28.92
N SER A 140 -36.43 -5.11 -28.05
CA SER A 140 -36.03 -5.39 -26.66
C SER A 140 -35.09 -6.58 -26.51
N GLU A 141 -35.24 -7.60 -27.37
CA GLU A 141 -34.37 -8.78 -27.38
C GLU A 141 -32.98 -8.44 -27.91
N GLU A 142 -32.91 -7.67 -29.00
CA GLU A 142 -31.65 -7.11 -29.51
C GLU A 142 -30.96 -6.19 -28.49
N TYR A 143 -31.73 -5.39 -27.75
CA TYR A 143 -31.19 -4.54 -26.67
C TYR A 143 -30.62 -5.37 -25.51
N MET A 144 -31.36 -6.38 -25.03
CA MET A 144 -30.89 -7.26 -23.96
C MET A 144 -29.66 -8.08 -24.38
N SER A 145 -29.66 -8.59 -25.62
CA SER A 145 -28.48 -9.27 -26.19
C SER A 145 -27.28 -8.34 -26.23
N ARG A 146 -27.46 -7.10 -26.71
CA ARG A 146 -26.37 -6.12 -26.77
C ARG A 146 -25.84 -5.72 -25.38
N MET A 147 -26.71 -5.63 -24.38
CA MET A 147 -26.31 -5.36 -22.99
C MET A 147 -25.55 -6.55 -22.39
N SER A 148 -25.99 -7.78 -22.68
CA SER A 148 -25.29 -9.01 -22.30
C SER A 148 -23.91 -9.09 -22.96
N ASP A 149 -23.83 -8.84 -24.26
CA ASP A 149 -22.58 -8.86 -25.04
C ASP A 149 -21.59 -7.81 -24.51
N MET A 150 -22.08 -6.61 -24.15
CA MET A 150 -21.26 -5.58 -23.49
C MET A 150 -20.71 -6.01 -22.13
N CYS A 151 -21.52 -6.69 -21.31
CA CYS A 151 -21.09 -7.22 -20.01
C CYS A 151 -20.03 -8.33 -20.17
N LEU A 152 -20.18 -9.20 -21.16
CA LEU A 152 -19.21 -10.25 -21.48
C LEU A 152 -17.91 -9.65 -22.01
N GLN A 153 -17.98 -8.70 -22.96
CA GLN A 153 -16.81 -8.03 -23.50
C GLN A 153 -16.00 -7.31 -22.41
N ARG A 154 -16.70 -6.67 -21.46
CA ARG A 154 -16.07 -6.07 -20.27
C ARG A 154 -15.34 -7.15 -19.47
N THR A 155 -16.01 -8.26 -19.15
CA THR A 155 -15.42 -9.35 -18.35
C THR A 155 -14.20 -9.96 -19.02
N VAL A 156 -14.25 -10.18 -20.34
CA VAL A 156 -13.13 -10.69 -21.13
C VAL A 156 -11.94 -9.72 -21.07
N PHE A 157 -12.17 -8.42 -21.32
CA PHE A 157 -11.12 -7.41 -21.24
C PHE A 157 -10.43 -7.36 -19.87
N TRP A 158 -11.21 -7.43 -18.78
CA TRP A 158 -10.65 -7.50 -17.43
C TRP A 158 -9.88 -8.80 -17.19
N SER A 159 -10.36 -9.94 -17.70
CA SER A 159 -9.68 -11.23 -17.54
C SER A 159 -8.36 -11.30 -18.32
N GLU A 160 -8.29 -10.72 -19.52
CA GLU A 160 -7.08 -10.66 -20.35
C GLU A 160 -6.03 -9.75 -19.72
N ALA A 161 -6.43 -8.55 -19.27
CA ALA A 161 -5.55 -7.63 -18.55
C ALA A 161 -5.01 -8.25 -17.24
N ASN A 162 -5.85 -9.03 -16.54
CA ASN A 162 -5.43 -9.79 -15.36
C ASN A 162 -4.47 -10.94 -15.71
N GLY A 163 -4.66 -11.61 -16.86
CA GLY A 163 -3.80 -12.67 -17.35
C GLY A 163 -2.37 -12.19 -17.64
N GLU A 164 -2.22 -11.05 -18.32
CA GLU A 164 -0.91 -10.43 -18.57
C GLU A 164 -0.22 -10.00 -17.26
N MET A 165 -0.99 -9.45 -16.32
CA MET A 165 -0.48 -9.09 -14.99
C MET A 165 0.01 -10.32 -14.21
N ASN A 166 -0.72 -11.44 -14.28
CA ASN A 166 -0.32 -12.69 -13.63
C ASN A 166 0.96 -13.26 -14.24
N GLN A 167 1.11 -13.24 -15.57
CA GLN A 167 2.36 -13.66 -16.24
C GLN A 167 3.55 -12.80 -15.80
N ARG A 168 3.34 -11.48 -15.65
CA ARG A 168 4.37 -10.57 -15.15
C ARG A 168 4.74 -10.88 -13.70
N LEU A 169 3.77 -11.26 -12.87
CA LEU A 169 4.02 -11.67 -11.48
C LEU A 169 4.81 -12.98 -11.42
N ASP A 170 4.47 -13.97 -12.25
CA ASP A 170 5.19 -15.25 -12.33
C ASP A 170 6.65 -15.05 -12.75
N LEU A 171 6.90 -14.18 -13.74
CA LEU A 171 8.27 -13.81 -14.13
C LEU A 171 9.03 -13.13 -12.98
N LEU A 172 8.37 -12.27 -12.20
CA LEU A 172 8.99 -11.62 -11.06
C LEU A 172 9.38 -12.63 -9.98
N VAL A 173 8.51 -13.60 -9.70
CA VAL A 173 8.77 -14.68 -8.74
C VAL A 173 9.95 -15.54 -9.20
N GLN A 174 10.04 -15.86 -10.49
CA GLN A 174 11.18 -16.60 -11.05
C GLN A 174 12.49 -15.83 -10.91
N LEU A 175 12.50 -14.54 -11.26
CA LEU A 175 13.68 -13.69 -11.11
C LEU A 175 14.13 -13.56 -9.65
N GLU A 176 13.17 -13.46 -8.71
CA GLU A 176 13.48 -13.43 -7.29
C GLU A 176 14.08 -14.76 -6.83
N HIS A 177 13.50 -15.89 -7.25
CA HIS A 177 14.02 -17.21 -6.96
C HIS A 177 15.46 -17.38 -7.49
N GLU A 178 15.70 -17.08 -8.76
CA GLU A 178 17.04 -17.16 -9.36
C GLU A 178 18.05 -16.24 -8.66
N LYS A 179 17.62 -15.04 -8.28
CA LYS A 179 18.47 -14.11 -7.51
C LYS A 179 18.84 -14.69 -6.15
N THR A 180 17.89 -15.30 -5.44
CA THR A 180 18.18 -15.94 -4.14
C THR A 180 19.09 -17.16 -4.29
N GLU A 181 18.92 -17.94 -5.36
CA GLU A 181 19.79 -19.06 -5.71
C GLU A 181 21.23 -18.61 -5.97
N ILE A 182 21.41 -17.59 -6.81
CA ILE A 182 22.73 -17.02 -7.13
C ILE A 182 23.37 -16.46 -5.87
N GLN A 183 22.63 -15.73 -5.03
CA GLN A 183 23.15 -15.19 -3.77
C GLN A 183 23.62 -16.30 -2.83
N ARG A 184 22.86 -17.40 -2.70
CA ARG A 184 23.25 -18.53 -1.85
C ARG A 184 24.48 -19.25 -2.39
N LYS A 185 24.56 -19.46 -3.71
CA LYS A 185 25.74 -20.07 -4.35
C LYS A 185 26.98 -19.20 -4.18
N ASN A 186 26.85 -17.88 -4.33
CA ASN A 186 27.94 -16.93 -4.11
C ASN A 186 28.41 -16.94 -2.65
N ALA A 187 27.49 -16.94 -1.68
CA ALA A 187 27.81 -17.03 -0.26
C ALA A 187 28.54 -18.35 0.07
N ALA A 188 28.03 -19.48 -0.41
CA ALA A 188 28.66 -20.79 -0.20
C ALA A 188 30.05 -20.88 -0.85
N SER A 189 30.25 -20.26 -2.03
CA SER A 189 31.57 -20.21 -2.67
C SER A 189 32.56 -19.36 -1.88
N LEU A 190 32.11 -18.22 -1.35
CA LEU A 190 32.94 -17.32 -0.54
C LEU A 190 33.32 -17.97 0.80
N GLU A 191 32.39 -18.67 1.44
CA GLU A 191 32.65 -19.44 2.67
C GLU A 191 33.66 -20.57 2.44
N LYS A 192 33.55 -21.29 1.32
CA LYS A 192 34.55 -22.29 0.91
C LYS A 192 35.93 -21.67 0.69
N GLN A 193 36.00 -20.49 0.08
CA GLN A 193 37.26 -19.79 -0.08
C GLN A 193 37.84 -19.32 1.28
N ALA A 194 37.00 -18.79 2.16
CA ALA A 194 37.39 -18.35 3.50
C ALA A 194 37.92 -19.52 4.34
N THR A 195 37.21 -20.65 4.38
CA THR A 195 37.66 -21.86 5.09
C THR A 195 38.93 -22.46 4.49
N SER A 196 39.12 -22.38 3.16
CA SER A 196 40.37 -22.80 2.53
C SER A 196 41.54 -21.90 2.91
N LEU A 197 41.32 -20.58 2.99
CA LEU A 197 42.35 -19.62 3.41
C LEU A 197 42.68 -19.79 4.90
N GLU A 198 41.68 -19.98 5.75
CA GLU A 198 41.87 -20.25 7.18
C GLU A 198 42.71 -21.51 7.41
N LYS A 199 42.42 -22.60 6.69
CA LYS A 199 43.24 -23.82 6.72
C LYS A 199 44.67 -23.58 6.23
N GLN A 200 44.86 -22.72 5.23
CA GLN A 200 46.18 -22.38 4.71
C GLN A 200 46.98 -21.58 5.74
N VAL A 201 46.36 -20.59 6.39
CA VAL A 201 46.97 -19.79 7.48
C VAL A 201 47.34 -20.70 8.64
N LEU A 202 46.43 -21.57 9.09
CA LEU A 202 46.69 -22.52 10.18
C LEU A 202 47.83 -23.47 9.84
N MET A 203 47.90 -23.96 8.59
CA MET A 203 48.99 -24.81 8.13
C MET A 203 50.33 -24.05 8.05
N GLU A 204 50.30 -22.75 7.73
CA GLU A 204 51.50 -21.90 7.73
C GLU A 204 51.96 -21.56 9.16
N GLU A 205 51.04 -21.29 10.07
CA GLU A 205 51.33 -21.08 11.50
C GLU A 205 51.96 -22.32 12.13
N SER A 206 51.41 -23.52 11.85
CA SER A 206 52.00 -24.78 12.31
C SER A 206 53.45 -24.94 11.82
N LYS A 207 53.71 -24.63 10.55
CA LYS A 207 55.07 -24.68 10.00
C LYS A 207 56.01 -23.66 10.66
N GLU A 208 55.51 -22.47 10.99
CA GLU A 208 56.30 -21.45 11.67
C GLU A 208 56.60 -21.85 13.12
N GLU A 209 55.65 -22.46 13.82
CA GLU A 209 55.87 -23.04 15.16
C GLU A 209 56.96 -24.11 15.14
N ASP A 210 56.91 -25.02 14.17
CA ASP A 210 57.94 -26.04 13.96
C ASP A 210 59.31 -25.41 13.66
N ARG A 211 59.35 -24.36 12.83
CA ARG A 211 60.58 -23.59 12.57
C ARG A 211 61.14 -22.93 13.83
N ILE A 212 60.28 -22.33 14.66
CA ILE A 212 60.68 -21.68 15.92
C ILE A 212 61.23 -22.71 16.92
N LEU A 213 60.63 -23.89 17.00
CA LEU A 213 61.09 -24.99 17.85
C LEU A 213 62.41 -25.59 17.36
N ALA A 214 62.64 -25.64 16.03
CA ALA A 214 63.86 -26.18 15.44
C ALA A 214 65.09 -25.26 15.55
N ILE A 215 64.93 -23.98 15.92
CA ILE A 215 66.06 -23.05 16.06
C ILE A 215 66.90 -23.38 17.30
N ASN A 216 68.20 -23.58 17.08
CA ASN A 216 69.18 -23.83 18.15
C ASN A 216 69.49 -22.54 18.94
N LEU A 217 69.30 -22.59 20.27
CA LEU A 217 69.48 -21.44 21.17
C LEU A 217 70.95 -21.01 21.35
N GLU A 218 71.90 -21.93 21.19
CA GLU A 218 73.32 -21.67 21.41
C GLU A 218 73.95 -20.80 20.32
N THR A 219 73.43 -20.90 19.10
CA THR A 219 73.91 -20.16 17.92
C THR A 219 73.50 -18.68 17.93
N LEU A 220 72.56 -18.30 18.80
CA LEU A 220 71.96 -16.96 18.84
C LEU A 220 72.61 -16.03 19.88
N ASN A 221 72.57 -14.72 19.60
CA ASN A 221 72.97 -13.65 20.54
C ASN A 221 72.18 -13.75 21.87
N PRO A 222 72.79 -13.48 23.04
CA PRO A 222 72.12 -13.53 24.35
C PRO A 222 70.73 -12.88 24.42
N LEU A 223 70.52 -11.72 23.78
CA LEU A 223 69.21 -11.05 23.75
C LEU A 223 68.19 -11.81 22.89
N GLN A 224 68.62 -12.30 21.72
CA GLN A 224 67.76 -13.09 20.81
C GLN A 224 67.42 -14.46 21.43
N ARG A 225 68.36 -15.07 22.15
CA ARG A 225 68.16 -16.33 22.89
C ARG A 225 67.00 -16.21 23.88
N ALA A 226 66.99 -15.16 24.70
CA ALA A 226 65.92 -14.93 25.67
C ALA A 226 64.54 -14.75 25.00
N VAL A 227 64.49 -14.14 23.81
CA VAL A 227 63.25 -13.99 23.03
C VAL A 227 62.78 -15.33 22.46
N MET A 228 63.68 -16.09 21.85
CA MET A 228 63.34 -17.38 21.23
C MET A 228 62.95 -18.43 22.29
N GLU A 229 63.65 -18.48 23.41
CA GLU A 229 63.29 -19.35 24.54
C GLU A 229 61.88 -19.04 25.06
N ARG A 230 61.52 -17.75 25.17
CA ARG A 230 60.16 -17.35 25.56
C ARG A 230 59.12 -17.81 24.53
N LYS A 231 59.42 -17.70 23.23
CA LYS A 231 58.53 -18.17 22.16
C LYS A 231 58.34 -19.70 22.19
N GLN A 232 59.43 -20.46 22.32
CA GLN A 232 59.37 -21.93 22.41
C GLN A 232 58.55 -22.39 23.62
N LYS A 233 58.76 -21.78 24.79
CA LYS A 233 57.95 -22.06 26.00
C LYS A 233 56.47 -21.74 25.80
N ALA A 234 56.14 -20.64 25.12
CA ALA A 234 54.77 -20.25 24.85
C ALA A 234 54.05 -21.24 23.91
N ILE A 235 54.73 -21.69 22.85
CA ILE A 235 54.22 -22.72 21.92
C ILE A 235 53.97 -24.03 22.67
N TYR A 236 54.95 -24.49 23.45
CA TYR A 236 54.83 -25.72 24.23
C TYR A 236 53.68 -25.65 25.24
N ALA A 237 53.52 -24.52 25.93
CA ALA A 237 52.40 -24.29 26.85
C ALA A 237 51.04 -24.21 26.15
N ARG A 238 50.99 -23.92 24.84
CA ARG A 238 49.75 -23.98 24.05
C ARG A 238 49.43 -25.43 23.70
N TRP A 239 50.41 -26.19 23.21
CA TRP A 239 50.23 -27.62 22.89
C TRP A 239 49.82 -28.46 24.11
N CYS A 240 50.43 -28.23 25.28
CA CYS A 240 50.03 -28.92 26.53
C CYS A 240 48.63 -28.56 27.05
N ARG A 241 47.96 -27.54 26.49
CA ARG A 241 46.58 -27.18 26.85
C ARG A 241 45.55 -27.80 25.90
N ASP A 242 45.98 -28.24 24.73
CA ASP A 242 45.13 -28.82 23.69
C ASP A 242 45.09 -30.38 23.76
N GLU A 243 45.95 -31.00 24.58
CA GLU A 243 45.89 -32.42 25.00
C GLU A 243 44.97 -32.63 26.22
#